data_AF-A0A1J4JS09-F1
#
_entry.id   AF-A0A1J4JS09-F1
#
_cell.length_a   1.000
_cell.length_b   1.000
_cell.length_c   1.000
_cell.angle_alpha   90.00
_cell.angle_beta   90.00
_cell.angle_gamma   90.00
#
_symmetry.space_group_name_H-M   'P 1'
#
loop_
_entity.id
_entity.type
_entity.pdbx_description
1 polymer ?
#
loop_
_entity_poly.entity_id
_entity_poly.type
_entity_poly.pdbx_seq_one_letter_code
_entity_poly.pdbx_strand_id
1 'polypeptide(L)'
;MTQPSPQKHNENFDFSLLEGSGFDSVFHHLSSSQAFFRIEYPNCQILPTLCMMNIDFDLCDFINDVFKNTQIAVHVFQFSDSKQIKYIAFCANNGALAIRVTQEFSSKMALFVRSISDFPIRFNNTHEKQLFENYFGVKLSNIFISNSSEHILKSVSINKFLVFFACLIIFLTISTIFVHHKTEKSMISLKGKELNGHILLNSDLSLRPGLFNLFKRLNVLGITTAKEANKYAQENFLRPAGVERQMQLPHQLESKFDEIAPILDSMYMISAISASGHFRYLAFNGQSLPQMRRQAEFIKKMKNLEYDEIVWVTGARNLKAIYDAEDPLFGKLKDEAESAQYLLKTYFPHKKSKVLNATLDGNDKYLVRPNTKTTVDAWMKTNPEPGSILMVSNNPYIGYQYLTWYGVLQKNGWFEKGGSLSMCGDSQNEDKRNRLAVILDNVARTLYTELSNSKK
;
A
#
# COMPACT_ATOMS: atom_id res chain seq x y z
N MET A 1 -16.66 29.97 -57.43
CA MET A 1 -17.90 29.30 -56.98
C MET A 1 -17.55 28.56 -55.70
N THR A 2 -17.56 29.27 -54.57
CA THR A 2 -18.65 29.27 -53.56
C THR A 2 -18.79 27.91 -52.87
N GLN A 3 -18.28 27.87 -51.63
CA GLN A 3 -18.60 26.87 -50.61
C GLN A 3 -20.10 26.68 -50.43
N PRO A 4 -20.47 25.58 -49.78
CA PRO A 4 -21.23 25.72 -48.54
C PRO A 4 -20.61 24.91 -47.38
N SER A 5 -20.40 25.59 -46.24
CA SER A 5 -20.72 25.01 -44.93
C SER A 5 -22.26 25.01 -44.80
N PRO A 6 -22.94 24.18 -43.96
CA PRO A 6 -22.81 24.12 -42.49
C PRO A 6 -23.05 22.67 -41.95
N GLN A 7 -22.98 22.30 -40.67
CA GLN A 7 -23.79 22.71 -39.52
C GLN A 7 -23.09 22.37 -38.20
N LYS A 8 -23.06 23.37 -37.32
CA LYS A 8 -22.82 23.24 -35.89
C LYS A 8 -24.03 22.55 -35.25
N HIS A 9 -23.77 21.54 -34.42
CA HIS A 9 -24.68 21.21 -33.33
C HIS A 9 -24.14 21.83 -32.04
N ASN A 10 -24.82 22.89 -31.62
CA ASN A 10 -24.91 23.32 -30.23
C ASN A 10 -25.87 22.36 -29.53
N GLU A 11 -25.43 21.75 -28.43
CA GLU A 11 -26.33 21.40 -27.34
C GLU A 11 -25.78 22.05 -26.08
N ASN A 12 -26.35 23.22 -25.79
CA ASN A 12 -26.32 23.83 -24.48
C ASN A 12 -27.15 22.93 -23.54
N PHE A 13 -26.53 22.45 -22.48
CA PHE A 13 -27.25 22.29 -21.21
C PHE A 13 -26.68 23.30 -20.23
N ASP A 14 -27.47 24.34 -20.05
CA ASP A 14 -27.34 25.37 -19.04
C ASP A 14 -28.04 24.86 -17.78
N PHE A 15 -27.29 24.62 -16.72
CA PHE A 15 -27.78 24.64 -15.35
C PHE A 15 -26.71 25.32 -14.49
N SER A 16 -26.96 26.59 -14.19
CA SER A 16 -26.36 27.30 -13.08
C SER A 16 -27.47 27.73 -12.10
N LEU A 17 -27.06 27.97 -10.85
CA LEU A 17 -27.81 28.29 -9.60
C LEU A 17 -27.86 27.08 -8.65
N LEU A 18 -27.28 27.06 -7.44
CA LEU A 18 -26.70 28.08 -6.57
C LEU A 18 -25.69 27.42 -5.60
N GLU A 19 -24.62 28.16 -5.31
CA GLU A 19 -23.96 28.37 -4.01
C GLU A 19 -23.36 27.20 -3.21
N GLY A 20 -22.07 27.35 -2.89
CA GLY A 20 -21.43 26.63 -1.79
C GLY A 20 -19.93 26.44 -1.97
N SER A 21 -19.18 27.54 -2.03
CA SER A 21 -17.72 27.52 -1.97
C SER A 21 -17.22 26.79 -0.72
N GLY A 22 -16.32 25.81 -0.90
CA GLY A 22 -15.41 25.41 0.18
C GLY A 22 -15.19 23.91 0.36
N PHE A 23 -14.76 23.17 -0.67
CA PHE A 23 -14.24 21.81 -0.46
C PHE A 23 -13.01 21.41 -1.29
N ASP A 24 -12.59 22.21 -2.28
CA ASP A 24 -11.45 21.85 -3.14
C ASP A 24 -10.06 22.23 -2.58
N SER A 25 -9.97 23.02 -1.50
CA SER A 25 -8.67 23.38 -0.91
C SER A 25 -8.13 22.34 0.09
N VAL A 26 -8.95 21.37 0.52
CA VAL A 26 -8.56 20.36 1.52
C VAL A 26 -7.75 19.22 0.89
N PHE A 27 -7.96 18.92 -0.40
CA PHE A 27 -7.34 17.76 -1.04
C PHE A 27 -5.95 18.02 -1.62
N HIS A 28 -5.59 19.26 -1.91
CA HIS A 28 -4.24 19.61 -2.38
C HIS A 28 -3.18 19.76 -1.27
N HIS A 29 -3.57 19.71 0.00
CA HIS A 29 -2.65 19.81 1.14
C HIS A 29 -2.35 18.49 1.85
N LEU A 30 -2.88 17.36 1.38
CA LEU A 30 -2.69 16.04 2.01
C LEU A 30 -1.49 15.25 1.46
N SER A 31 -0.64 15.84 0.60
CA SER A 31 0.50 15.15 -0.01
C SER A 31 1.89 15.65 0.41
N SER A 32 2.01 16.45 1.48
CA SER A 32 3.32 16.77 2.07
C SER A 32 3.25 17.00 3.58
N SER A 33 4.36 16.69 4.25
CA SER A 33 4.58 16.68 5.70
C SER A 33 4.05 17.88 6.49
N GLN A 34 3.47 17.57 7.66
CA GLN A 34 3.07 18.44 8.78
C GLN A 34 2.05 19.54 8.46
N ALA A 35 0.80 19.35 8.91
CA ALA A 35 -0.22 20.40 8.94
C ALA A 35 -0.82 20.50 10.35
N PHE A 36 -0.82 21.73 10.91
CA PHE A 36 -1.68 22.10 12.03
C PHE A 36 -3.08 22.38 11.50
N PHE A 37 -4.11 21.83 12.16
CA PHE A 37 -5.50 22.09 11.79
C PHE A 37 -6.08 23.21 12.65
N ARG A 38 -6.46 24.33 12.03
CA ARG A 38 -7.41 25.30 12.58
C ARG A 38 -8.74 25.07 11.86
N ILE A 39 -9.71 24.52 12.56
CA ILE A 39 -11.08 24.35 12.05
C ILE A 39 -11.93 25.45 12.68
N GLU A 40 -12.39 26.41 11.87
CA GLU A 40 -13.35 27.42 12.30
C GLU A 40 -14.77 26.93 11.99
N TYR A 41 -15.62 26.85 13.02
CA TYR A 41 -17.05 26.60 12.88
C TYR A 41 -17.84 27.91 13.05
N PRO A 42 -18.97 28.10 12.35
CA PRO A 42 -19.64 29.41 12.30
C PRO A 42 -20.28 29.90 13.61
N ASN A 43 -20.29 29.12 14.70
CA ASN A 43 -21.01 29.49 15.93
C ASN A 43 -20.41 28.96 17.25
N CYS A 44 -19.13 28.59 17.29
CA CYS A 44 -18.45 28.22 18.54
C CYS A 44 -17.05 28.84 18.58
N GLN A 45 -16.85 29.85 19.42
CA GLN A 45 -15.51 30.29 19.79
C GLN A 45 -14.98 29.35 20.87
N ILE A 46 -13.88 28.66 20.50
CA ILE A 46 -12.94 27.90 21.33
C ILE A 46 -13.29 26.42 21.59
N LEU A 47 -12.64 25.53 20.84
CA LEU A 47 -12.19 24.22 21.33
C LEU A 47 -11.05 23.65 20.46
N PRO A 48 -9.77 23.90 20.81
CA PRO A 48 -8.63 23.09 20.39
C PRO A 48 -8.35 22.08 21.56
N THR A 49 -7.99 20.81 21.44
CA THR A 49 -7.13 20.08 20.51
C THR A 49 -7.25 18.59 20.91
N LEU A 50 -7.67 17.70 20.01
CA LEU A 50 -7.47 16.25 20.20
C LEU A 50 -6.32 15.81 19.26
N CYS A 51 -5.09 16.13 19.65
CA CYS A 51 -3.90 15.71 18.90
C CYS A 51 -3.30 14.44 19.51
N MET A 52 -3.07 13.43 18.68
CA MET A 52 -1.93 12.54 18.87
C MET A 52 -0.67 13.40 18.69
N MET A 53 -0.10 13.88 19.81
CA MET A 53 1.06 14.75 19.75
C MET A 53 2.30 13.97 19.31
N ASN A 54 2.93 14.42 18.22
CA ASN A 54 4.35 14.16 18.02
C ASN A 54 5.13 15.05 18.99
N ILE A 55 6.21 14.51 19.54
CA ILE A 55 6.80 14.89 20.83
C ILE A 55 7.68 16.17 20.73
N ASP A 56 7.58 16.92 19.63
CA ASP A 56 8.37 18.13 19.33
C ASP A 56 7.54 19.43 19.29
N PHE A 57 6.32 19.43 19.84
CA PHE A 57 5.58 20.66 20.10
C PHE A 57 6.20 21.40 21.31
N ASP A 58 6.30 22.73 21.24
CA ASP A 58 6.80 23.57 22.34
C ASP A 58 5.81 23.54 23.51
N LEU A 59 6.01 22.56 24.38
CA LEU A 59 5.13 22.19 25.49
C LEU A 59 4.80 23.38 26.39
N CYS A 60 5.76 24.30 26.54
CA CYS A 60 5.64 25.51 27.33
C CYS A 60 4.54 26.44 26.81
N ASP A 61 4.43 26.64 25.49
CA ASP A 61 3.46 27.57 24.91
C ASP A 61 2.03 27.03 25.04
N PHE A 62 1.82 25.74 24.79
CA PHE A 62 0.52 25.10 25.01
C PHE A 62 0.09 25.17 26.48
N ILE A 63 1.00 24.91 27.42
CA ILE A 63 0.69 25.01 28.84
C ILE A 63 0.31 26.46 29.20
N ASN A 64 1.08 27.41 28.71
CA ASN A 64 0.85 28.82 28.99
C ASN A 64 -0.42 29.36 28.32
N ASP A 65 -0.89 28.79 27.23
CA ASP A 65 -2.11 29.25 26.57
C ASP A 65 -3.35 28.55 27.13
N VAL A 66 -3.27 27.26 27.44
CA VAL A 66 -4.42 26.45 27.86
C VAL A 66 -4.63 26.45 29.37
N PHE A 67 -3.54 26.41 30.15
CA PHE A 67 -3.60 26.20 31.60
C PHE A 67 -3.30 27.45 32.43
N LYS A 68 -2.79 28.54 31.82
CA LYS A 68 -2.38 29.74 32.55
C LYS A 68 -3.49 30.34 33.40
N ASN A 69 -3.18 30.56 34.67
CA ASN A 69 -4.06 31.14 35.68
C ASN A 69 -5.38 30.39 35.90
N THR A 70 -5.45 29.11 35.56
CA THR A 70 -6.67 28.30 35.76
C THR A 70 -6.40 27.08 36.63
N GLN A 71 -7.43 26.65 37.34
CA GLN A 71 -7.40 25.38 38.07
C GLN A 71 -7.46 24.23 37.05
N ILE A 72 -6.52 23.29 37.14
CA ILE A 72 -6.45 22.12 36.27
C ILE A 72 -7.16 20.97 36.97
N ALA A 73 -8.28 20.49 36.44
CA ALA A 73 -8.89 19.25 36.89
C ALA A 73 -8.20 18.05 36.23
N VAL A 74 -7.76 17.09 37.04
CA VAL A 74 -7.11 15.86 36.58
C VAL A 74 -8.02 14.68 36.88
N HIS A 75 -8.31 13.91 35.83
CA HIS A 75 -9.10 12.68 35.91
C HIS A 75 -8.25 11.48 35.51
N VAL A 76 -8.24 10.46 36.36
CA VAL A 76 -7.46 9.24 36.16
C VAL A 76 -8.41 8.07 35.92
N PHE A 77 -8.32 7.46 34.74
CA PHE A 77 -9.15 6.34 34.35
C PHE A 77 -8.32 5.05 34.37
N GLN A 78 -8.77 4.06 35.13
CA GLN A 78 -8.14 2.73 35.22
C GLN A 78 -8.84 1.70 34.33
N PHE A 79 -8.22 0.54 34.16
CA PHE A 79 -8.94 -0.64 33.69
C PHE A 79 -9.89 -1.14 34.78
N SER A 80 -11.03 -1.70 34.39
CA SER A 80 -12.05 -2.24 35.31
C SER A 80 -11.48 -3.17 36.39
N ASP A 81 -10.43 -3.91 36.04
CA ASP A 81 -9.90 -5.00 36.85
C ASP A 81 -8.42 -4.83 37.23
N SER A 82 -7.84 -3.63 37.04
CA SER A 82 -6.42 -3.42 37.33
C SER A 82 -6.12 -2.06 37.97
N LYS A 83 -5.07 -2.03 38.80
CA LYS A 83 -4.49 -0.78 39.32
C LYS A 83 -3.78 0.04 38.23
N GLN A 84 -3.71 -0.45 36.99
CA GLN A 84 -3.02 0.24 35.90
C GLN A 84 -3.91 1.34 35.33
N ILE A 85 -3.31 2.52 35.18
CA ILE A 85 -3.94 3.66 34.54
C ILE A 85 -4.01 3.41 33.04
N LYS A 86 -5.19 3.65 32.46
CA LYS A 86 -5.44 3.54 31.01
C LYS A 86 -5.41 4.92 30.34
N TYR A 87 -6.05 5.91 30.97
CA TYR A 87 -6.10 7.27 30.46
C TYR A 87 -5.95 8.30 31.58
N ILE A 88 -5.39 9.45 31.24
CA ILE A 88 -5.34 10.62 32.10
C ILE A 88 -5.88 11.80 31.31
N ALA A 89 -6.83 12.53 31.87
CA ALA A 89 -7.36 13.75 31.28
C ALA A 89 -7.02 14.95 32.15
N PHE A 90 -6.47 16.00 31.52
CA PHE A 90 -6.21 17.31 32.10
C PHE A 90 -7.24 18.27 31.53
N CYS A 91 -8.04 18.90 32.38
CA CYS A 91 -9.10 19.81 31.98
C CYS A 91 -8.87 21.17 32.62
N ALA A 92 -8.96 22.23 31.83
CA ALA A 92 -9.00 23.62 32.28
C ALA A 92 -10.14 24.37 31.59
N ASN A 93 -10.34 25.62 31.97
CA ASN A 93 -11.44 26.43 31.42
C ASN A 93 -11.33 26.61 29.89
N ASN A 94 -10.10 26.61 29.35
CA ASN A 94 -9.83 26.93 27.95
C ASN A 94 -9.49 25.70 27.09
N GLY A 95 -9.52 24.49 27.66
CA GLY A 95 -9.20 23.28 26.90
C GLY A 95 -9.07 22.02 27.75
N ALA A 96 -8.97 20.89 27.05
CA ALA A 96 -8.73 19.60 27.68
C ALA A 96 -7.70 18.79 26.88
N LEU A 97 -6.85 18.06 27.59
CA LEU A 97 -5.84 17.17 27.05
C LEU A 97 -6.06 15.76 27.61
N ALA A 98 -6.38 14.79 26.75
CA ALA A 98 -6.51 13.39 27.13
C ALA A 98 -5.33 12.58 26.61
N ILE A 99 -4.74 11.78 27.48
CA ILE A 99 -3.51 11.03 27.22
C ILE A 99 -3.79 9.55 27.46
N ARG A 100 -3.44 8.71 26.48
CA ARG A 100 -3.42 7.26 26.65
C ARG A 100 -2.08 6.84 27.23
N VAL A 101 -2.14 6.13 28.34
CA VAL A 101 -0.96 5.55 28.97
C VAL A 101 -0.53 4.30 28.21
N THR A 102 0.72 4.26 27.74
CA THR A 102 1.39 3.08 27.17
C THR A 102 2.55 2.65 28.07
N GLN A 103 3.11 1.45 27.85
CA GLN A 103 4.19 0.91 28.70
C GLN A 103 5.53 1.62 28.55
N GLU A 104 5.75 2.35 27.46
CA GLU A 104 6.98 3.10 27.21
C GLU A 104 6.77 4.58 27.54
N PHE A 105 7.49 5.05 28.55
CA PHE A 105 7.42 6.44 28.97
C PHE A 105 8.43 7.30 28.22
N SER A 106 7.98 8.45 27.75
CA SER A 106 8.86 9.54 27.34
C SER A 106 9.16 10.42 28.55
N SER A 107 10.45 10.63 28.85
CA SER A 107 10.93 11.59 29.86
C SER A 107 10.29 12.99 29.74
N LYS A 108 9.81 13.36 28.55
CA LYS A 108 9.10 14.62 28.29
C LYS A 108 7.73 14.72 28.97
N MET A 109 7.03 13.60 29.21
CA MET A 109 5.75 13.63 29.94
C MET A 109 5.96 13.87 31.44
N ALA A 110 7.04 13.34 32.03
CA ALA A 110 7.40 13.67 33.40
C ALA A 110 7.75 15.17 33.53
N LEU A 111 8.42 15.75 32.52
CA LEU A 111 8.66 17.19 32.44
C LEU A 111 7.35 17.99 32.33
N PHE A 112 6.40 17.54 31.52
CA PHE A 112 5.05 18.12 31.45
C PHE A 112 4.38 18.17 32.83
N VAL A 113 4.32 17.02 33.51
CA VAL A 113 3.66 16.93 34.83
C VAL A 113 4.32 17.83 35.86
N ARG A 114 5.65 17.96 35.83
CA ARG A 114 6.38 18.93 36.66
C ARG A 114 6.07 20.37 36.29
N SER A 115 6.01 20.70 35.00
CA SER A 115 5.69 22.06 34.57
C SER A 115 4.27 22.51 34.93
N ILE A 116 3.33 21.56 35.06
CA ILE A 116 1.97 21.89 35.52
C ILE A 116 1.79 21.80 37.05
N SER A 117 2.78 21.31 37.81
CA SER A 117 2.62 21.09 39.25
C SER A 117 2.55 22.38 40.07
N ASP A 118 2.99 23.48 39.49
CA ASP A 118 2.93 24.81 40.12
C ASP A 118 1.52 25.42 40.04
N PHE A 119 0.66 24.89 39.17
CA PHE A 119 -0.73 25.34 39.05
C PHE A 119 -1.63 24.68 40.11
N PRO A 120 -2.77 25.31 40.47
CA PRO A 120 -3.80 24.67 41.28
C PRO A 120 -4.35 23.41 40.58
N ILE A 121 -4.03 22.22 41.10
CA ILE A 121 -4.53 20.96 40.54
C ILE A 121 -5.69 20.44 41.38
N ARG A 122 -6.78 20.05 40.72
CA ARG A 122 -7.96 19.46 41.34
C ARG A 122 -8.07 17.99 40.97
N PHE A 123 -8.25 17.13 41.98
CA PHE A 123 -8.63 15.73 41.80
C PHE A 123 -10.04 15.50 42.31
N ASN A 124 -10.73 14.49 41.77
CA ASN A 124 -12.06 14.14 42.28
C ASN A 124 -11.99 13.55 43.69
N ASN A 125 -10.97 12.73 43.95
CA ASN A 125 -10.79 12.03 45.22
C ASN A 125 -9.30 11.77 45.50
N THR A 126 -8.98 11.39 46.74
CA THR A 126 -7.62 11.07 47.18
C THR A 126 -7.01 9.88 46.43
N HIS A 127 -7.83 8.95 45.94
CA HIS A 127 -7.36 7.78 45.21
C HIS A 127 -6.80 8.13 43.83
N GLU A 128 -7.50 8.96 43.05
CA GLU A 128 -7.03 9.47 41.77
C GLU A 128 -5.70 10.22 41.92
N LYS A 129 -5.59 11.07 42.95
CA LYS A 129 -4.34 11.76 43.30
C LYS A 129 -3.20 10.75 43.52
N GLN A 130 -3.42 9.75 44.38
CA GLN A 130 -2.38 8.76 44.71
C GLN A 130 -1.94 7.97 43.48
N LEU A 131 -2.88 7.57 42.62
CA LEU A 131 -2.55 6.89 41.37
C LEU A 131 -1.70 7.75 40.45
N PHE A 132 -2.07 9.03 40.30
CA PHE A 132 -1.34 9.99 39.49
C PHE A 132 0.09 10.20 40.02
N GLU A 133 0.24 10.49 41.31
CA GLU A 133 1.54 10.71 41.96
C GLU A 133 2.44 9.47 41.87
N ASN A 134 1.88 8.28 42.11
CA ASN A 134 2.62 7.02 42.00
C ASN A 134 3.06 6.73 40.55
N TYR A 135 2.20 7.00 39.58
CA TYR A 135 2.49 6.72 38.17
C TYR A 135 3.58 7.63 37.61
N PHE A 136 3.58 8.91 37.96
CA PHE A 136 4.59 9.88 37.49
C PHE A 136 5.81 10.01 38.41
N GLY A 137 5.78 9.43 39.62
CA GLY A 137 6.84 9.61 40.61
C GLY A 137 7.00 11.07 41.05
N VAL A 138 5.90 11.80 41.19
CA VAL A 138 5.87 13.22 41.60
C VAL A 138 5.05 13.40 42.86
N LYS A 139 5.38 14.43 43.65
CA LYS A 139 4.53 14.92 44.74
C LYS A 139 4.01 16.29 44.37
N LEU A 140 2.70 16.44 44.30
CA LEU A 140 2.08 17.72 43.96
C LEU A 140 1.86 18.52 45.26
N SER A 141 2.18 19.82 45.25
CA SER A 141 2.08 20.69 46.43
C SER A 141 0.80 21.53 46.44
N ASN A 142 0.27 21.91 45.28
CA ASN A 142 -0.87 22.82 45.14
C ASN A 142 -2.16 22.06 44.76
N ILE A 143 -2.70 21.25 45.68
CA ILE A 143 -3.79 20.32 45.40
C ILE A 143 -5.09 20.67 46.11
N PHE A 144 -6.19 20.59 45.36
CA PHE A 144 -7.56 20.63 45.85
C PHE A 144 -8.21 19.26 45.63
N ILE A 145 -8.60 18.58 46.70
CA ILE A 145 -9.42 17.37 46.61
C ILE A 145 -10.86 17.83 46.82
N SER A 146 -11.74 17.57 45.85
CA SER A 146 -13.15 17.91 46.03
C SER A 146 -13.76 17.01 47.10
N ASN A 147 -13.88 17.52 48.33
CA ASN A 147 -14.64 16.86 49.39
C ASN A 147 -16.11 16.76 48.95
N SER A 148 -16.58 15.53 48.86
CA SER A 148 -17.75 15.10 48.11
C SER A 148 -19.08 15.36 48.84
N SER A 149 -19.34 16.56 49.37
CA SER A 149 -20.62 16.77 50.06
C SER A 149 -21.40 18.05 49.82
N GLU A 150 -20.86 19.15 49.26
CA GLU A 150 -21.66 20.40 49.27
C GLU A 150 -21.77 21.25 47.99
N HIS A 151 -21.27 20.82 46.84
CA HIS A 151 -21.46 21.63 45.61
C HIS A 151 -21.90 20.86 44.36
N ILE A 152 -22.55 19.70 44.52
CA ILE A 152 -23.22 18.98 43.42
C ILE A 152 -24.56 19.67 43.09
N LEU A 153 -24.53 20.96 42.74
CA LEU A 153 -25.66 21.72 42.20
C LEU A 153 -25.18 22.71 41.13
N LYS A 154 -24.40 22.19 40.17
CA LYS A 154 -24.39 22.60 38.75
C LYS A 154 -24.24 21.35 37.87
N SER A 155 -25.11 20.35 38.10
CA SER A 155 -25.11 19.02 37.47
C SER A 155 -25.44 19.00 35.97
N VAL A 156 -25.83 20.14 35.38
CA VAL A 156 -26.13 20.26 33.95
C VAL A 156 -24.86 20.19 33.09
N SER A 157 -23.68 20.57 33.63
CA SER A 157 -22.41 20.53 32.88
C SER A 157 -21.82 19.13 32.79
N ILE A 158 -21.85 18.35 33.87
CA ILE A 158 -21.23 17.02 33.92
C ILE A 158 -21.98 16.02 33.04
N ASN A 159 -23.31 16.04 33.02
CA ASN A 159 -24.07 15.17 32.11
C ASN A 159 -23.82 15.51 30.64
N LYS A 160 -23.67 16.80 30.30
CA LYS A 160 -23.28 17.21 28.94
C LYS A 160 -21.85 16.77 28.61
N PHE A 161 -20.93 16.86 29.56
CA PHE A 161 -19.56 16.38 29.39
C PHE A 161 -19.49 14.85 29.23
N LEU A 162 -20.25 14.09 30.02
CA LEU A 162 -20.32 12.62 29.90
C LEU A 162 -20.95 12.18 28.58
N VAL A 163 -22.01 12.86 28.13
CA VAL A 163 -22.61 12.60 26.81
C VAL A 163 -21.63 12.94 25.69
N PHE A 164 -20.94 14.08 25.78
CA PHE A 164 -19.91 14.47 24.82
C PHE A 164 -18.75 13.44 24.78
N PHE A 165 -18.29 12.99 25.95
CA PHE A 165 -17.22 12.00 26.07
C PHE A 165 -17.65 10.63 25.51
N ALA A 166 -18.90 10.22 25.74
CA ALA A 166 -19.46 9.01 25.13
C ALA A 166 -19.53 9.13 23.59
N CYS A 167 -19.98 10.27 23.06
CA CYS A 167 -19.97 10.54 21.61
C CYS A 167 -18.56 10.51 21.03
N LEU A 168 -17.58 11.07 21.75
CA LEU A 168 -16.18 11.05 21.34
C LEU A 168 -15.60 9.63 21.30
N ILE A 169 -15.88 8.79 22.30
CA ILE A 169 -15.45 7.37 22.31
C ILE A 169 -16.08 6.60 21.14
N ILE A 170 -17.37 6.81 20.89
CA ILE A 170 -18.06 6.19 19.74
C ILE A 170 -17.41 6.64 18.43
N PHE A 171 -17.16 7.95 18.27
CA PHE A 171 -16.52 8.49 17.07
C PHE A 171 -15.09 7.96 16.86
N LEU A 172 -14.30 7.86 17.94
CA LEU A 172 -12.96 7.27 17.89
C LEU A 172 -12.99 5.79 17.55
N THR A 173 -13.96 5.05 18.07
CA THR A 173 -14.12 3.62 17.80
C THR A 173 -14.55 3.40 16.34
N ILE A 174 -15.51 4.18 15.84
CA ILE A 174 -15.91 4.18 14.43
C ILE A 174 -14.73 4.57 13.53
N SER A 175 -13.96 5.59 13.90
CA SER A 175 -12.77 6.01 13.13
C SER A 175 -11.69 4.94 13.11
N THR A 176 -11.46 4.25 14.24
CA THR A 176 -10.48 3.17 14.33
C THR A 176 -10.93 1.95 13.52
N ILE A 177 -12.22 1.60 13.59
CA ILE A 177 -12.83 0.55 12.74
C ILE A 177 -12.74 0.96 11.27
N PHE A 178 -13.02 2.22 10.92
CA PHE A 178 -12.97 2.71 9.55
C PHE A 178 -11.53 2.72 9.01
N VAL A 179 -10.56 3.18 9.79
CA VAL A 179 -9.14 3.13 9.44
C VAL A 179 -8.71 1.68 9.29
N HIS A 180 -8.96 0.81 10.27
CA HIS A 180 -8.54 -0.58 10.21
C HIS A 180 -9.18 -1.33 9.03
N HIS A 181 -10.47 -1.10 8.79
CA HIS A 181 -11.20 -1.64 7.64
C HIS A 181 -10.73 -1.04 6.32
N LYS A 182 -10.27 0.21 6.30
CA LYS A 182 -9.65 0.85 5.13
C LYS A 182 -8.24 0.33 4.88
N THR A 183 -7.46 0.00 5.90
CA THR A 183 -6.13 -0.62 5.78
C THR A 183 -6.25 -2.07 5.31
N GLU A 184 -7.26 -2.79 5.81
CA GLU A 184 -7.59 -4.14 5.35
C GLU A 184 -8.14 -4.10 3.92
N LYS A 185 -9.01 -3.13 3.60
CA LYS A 185 -9.46 -2.87 2.23
C LYS A 185 -8.35 -2.40 1.32
N SER A 186 -7.36 -1.63 1.78
CA SER A 186 -6.22 -1.20 0.93
C SER A 186 -5.27 -2.36 0.64
N MET A 187 -5.16 -3.34 1.54
CA MET A 187 -4.52 -4.65 1.25
C MET A 187 -5.39 -5.59 0.39
N ILE A 188 -6.71 -5.35 0.31
CA ILE A 188 -7.66 -6.07 -0.56
C ILE A 188 -7.88 -5.32 -1.91
N SER A 189 -7.37 -4.09 -2.07
CA SER A 189 -7.72 -3.14 -3.13
C SER A 189 -6.91 -3.28 -4.43
N LEU A 190 -6.56 -4.49 -4.82
CA LEU A 190 -6.46 -4.81 -6.25
C LEU A 190 -7.74 -5.42 -6.80
N LYS A 191 -8.70 -5.79 -5.94
CA LYS A 191 -10.02 -6.31 -6.35
C LYS A 191 -10.91 -5.31 -7.11
N GLY A 192 -10.48 -4.07 -7.33
CA GLY A 192 -11.32 -3.07 -7.99
C GLY A 192 -10.61 -2.06 -8.90
N LYS A 193 -9.28 -2.07 -8.99
CA LYS A 193 -8.61 -1.34 -10.08
C LYS A 193 -8.43 -2.33 -11.21
N GLU A 194 -9.42 -2.41 -12.08
CA GLU A 194 -9.22 -2.99 -13.41
C GLU A 194 -7.99 -2.30 -14.00
N LEU A 195 -6.88 -3.03 -14.05
CA LEU A 195 -5.67 -2.47 -14.65
C LEU A 195 -5.91 -2.28 -16.15
N ASN A 196 -6.92 -2.94 -16.76
CA ASN A 196 -7.32 -2.77 -18.16
C ASN A 196 -6.13 -2.78 -19.15
N GLY A 197 -5.10 -3.58 -18.84
CA GLY A 197 -3.89 -3.65 -19.65
C GLY A 197 -2.92 -2.47 -19.46
N HIS A 198 -3.08 -1.67 -18.39
CA HIS A 198 -2.31 -0.47 -18.11
C HIS A 198 -1.71 -0.46 -16.70
N ILE A 199 -0.37 -0.44 -16.62
CA ILE A 199 0.37 -0.43 -15.35
C ILE A 199 1.13 0.88 -15.20
N LEU A 200 1.86 1.29 -16.24
CA LEU A 200 2.73 2.46 -16.23
C LEU A 200 2.09 3.68 -16.91
N LEU A 201 1.06 3.46 -17.72
CA LEU A 201 0.31 4.49 -18.42
C LEU A 201 -1.13 4.59 -17.90
N ASN A 202 -1.76 5.72 -18.14
CA ASN A 202 -3.20 5.86 -18.03
C ASN A 202 -3.88 5.24 -19.27
N SER A 203 -5.20 5.11 -19.25
CA SER A 203 -5.98 4.57 -20.38
C SER A 203 -5.87 5.43 -21.65
N ASP A 204 -5.60 6.73 -21.51
CA ASP A 204 -5.33 7.66 -22.61
C ASP A 204 -3.85 7.65 -23.08
N LEU A 205 -3.05 6.69 -22.58
CA LEU A 205 -1.61 6.56 -22.83
C LEU A 205 -0.76 7.73 -22.30
N SER A 206 -1.30 8.60 -21.44
CA SER A 206 -0.48 9.53 -20.68
C SER A 206 0.33 8.81 -19.59
N LEU A 207 1.44 9.40 -19.15
CA LEU A 207 2.30 8.79 -18.13
C LEU A 207 1.64 8.81 -16.75
N ARG A 208 1.65 7.69 -16.02
CA ARG A 208 1.23 7.71 -14.61
C ARG A 208 2.23 8.48 -13.74
N PRO A 209 1.76 9.07 -12.62
CA PRO A 209 2.62 9.81 -11.70
C PRO A 209 3.88 9.05 -11.26
N GLY A 210 3.78 7.74 -11.00
CA GLY A 210 4.93 6.91 -10.62
C GLY A 210 6.04 6.89 -11.67
N LEU A 211 5.69 6.67 -12.95
CA LEU A 211 6.66 6.65 -14.05
C LEU A 211 7.24 8.06 -14.30
N PHE A 212 6.41 9.10 -14.25
CA PHE A 212 6.87 10.48 -14.36
C PHE A 212 7.86 10.86 -13.25
N ASN A 213 7.53 10.50 -12.00
CA ASN A 213 8.39 10.75 -10.84
C ASN A 213 9.70 9.97 -10.93
N LEU A 214 9.68 8.75 -11.50
CA LEU A 214 10.89 7.99 -11.76
C LEU A 214 11.82 8.74 -12.72
N PHE A 215 11.33 9.21 -13.87
CA PHE A 215 12.15 9.98 -14.81
C PHE A 215 12.69 11.28 -14.19
N LYS A 216 11.85 12.01 -13.45
CA LYS A 216 12.29 13.21 -12.72
C LYS A 216 13.40 12.89 -11.73
N ARG A 217 13.27 11.81 -10.95
CA ARG A 217 14.26 11.38 -9.96
C ARG A 217 15.58 10.93 -10.60
N LEU A 218 15.50 10.38 -11.81
CA LEU A 218 16.66 10.00 -12.63
C LEU A 218 17.26 11.19 -13.40
N ASN A 219 16.78 12.42 -13.18
CA ASN A 219 17.18 13.64 -13.88
C ASN A 219 17.02 13.55 -15.41
N VAL A 220 15.98 12.83 -15.87
CA VAL A 220 15.69 12.69 -17.29
C VAL A 220 14.73 13.81 -17.71
N LEU A 221 15.22 14.71 -18.56
CA LEU A 221 14.47 15.88 -19.03
C LEU A 221 13.74 15.56 -20.33
N GLY A 222 12.63 16.27 -20.58
CA GLY A 222 11.94 16.26 -21.88
C GLY A 222 11.09 15.00 -22.16
N ILE A 223 10.80 14.17 -21.15
CA ILE A 223 9.86 13.05 -21.30
C ILE A 223 8.46 13.53 -20.91
N THR A 224 7.60 13.72 -21.92
CA THR A 224 6.21 14.16 -21.73
C THR A 224 5.20 13.16 -22.28
N THR A 225 5.61 12.31 -23.22
CA THR A 225 4.75 11.33 -23.88
C THR A 225 5.18 9.89 -23.59
N ALA A 226 4.26 8.93 -23.73
CA ALA A 226 4.59 7.51 -23.62
C ALA A 226 5.60 7.03 -24.68
N LYS A 227 5.59 7.63 -25.89
CA LYS A 227 6.55 7.31 -26.95
C LYS A 227 7.97 7.73 -26.58
N GLU A 228 8.14 8.93 -26.02
CA GLU A 228 9.42 9.43 -25.51
C GLU A 228 9.90 8.59 -24.33
N ALA A 229 9.02 8.32 -23.37
CA ALA A 229 9.31 7.47 -22.22
C ALA A 229 9.77 6.07 -22.64
N ASN A 230 9.08 5.45 -23.61
CA ASN A 230 9.44 4.14 -24.11
C ASN A 230 10.78 4.17 -24.84
N LYS A 231 11.01 5.16 -25.71
CA LYS A 231 12.29 5.31 -26.40
C LYS A 231 13.44 5.39 -25.39
N TYR A 232 13.33 6.28 -24.41
CA TYR A 232 14.35 6.43 -23.37
C TYR A 232 14.56 5.14 -22.58
N ALA A 233 13.48 4.48 -22.16
CA ALA A 233 13.56 3.23 -21.39
C ALA A 233 14.20 2.10 -22.21
N GLN A 234 13.89 1.96 -23.50
CA GLN A 234 14.53 0.96 -24.36
C GLN A 234 16.04 1.24 -24.53
N GLU A 235 16.43 2.51 -24.61
CA GLU A 235 17.84 2.89 -24.81
C GLU A 235 18.67 2.78 -23.53
N ASN A 236 18.09 3.09 -22.36
CA ASN A 236 18.84 3.31 -21.12
C ASN A 236 18.54 2.31 -20.01
N PHE A 237 17.37 1.66 -20.02
CA PHE A 237 16.95 0.73 -18.97
C PHE A 237 16.96 -0.72 -19.42
N LEU A 238 16.66 -0.98 -20.70
CA LEU A 238 16.64 -2.34 -21.22
C LEU A 238 18.04 -2.95 -21.15
N ARG A 239 18.14 -4.16 -20.61
CA ARG A 239 19.41 -4.88 -20.55
C ARG A 239 19.96 -5.14 -21.97
N PRO A 240 21.29 -5.13 -22.18
CA PRO A 240 21.88 -5.48 -23.45
C PRO A 240 21.54 -6.92 -23.89
N ALA A 241 21.51 -7.14 -25.21
CA ALA A 241 21.32 -8.48 -25.77
C ALA A 241 22.45 -9.44 -25.30
N GLY A 242 22.08 -10.68 -24.99
CA GLY A 242 23.03 -11.70 -24.50
C GLY A 242 23.42 -11.57 -23.02
N VAL A 243 23.02 -10.49 -22.33
CA VAL A 243 23.31 -10.31 -20.90
C VAL A 243 22.16 -10.84 -20.04
N GLU A 244 22.47 -11.84 -19.21
CA GLU A 244 21.52 -12.35 -18.22
C GLU A 244 21.31 -11.36 -17.08
N ARG A 245 20.13 -11.40 -16.44
CA ARG A 245 19.72 -10.38 -15.46
C ARG A 245 20.71 -10.26 -14.29
N GLN A 246 21.20 -11.39 -13.81
CA GLN A 246 22.18 -11.48 -12.76
C GLN A 246 23.59 -11.04 -13.18
N MET A 247 23.86 -10.96 -14.49
CA MET A 247 25.10 -10.42 -15.04
C MET A 247 25.04 -8.92 -15.29
N GLN A 248 23.88 -8.28 -15.08
CA GLN A 248 23.76 -6.83 -15.22
C GLN A 248 24.63 -6.13 -14.18
N LEU A 249 25.34 -5.10 -14.64
CA LEU A 249 26.09 -4.21 -13.76
C LEU A 249 25.11 -3.44 -12.85
N PRO A 250 25.52 -3.12 -11.61
CA PRO A 250 24.76 -2.24 -10.74
C PRO A 250 24.43 -0.92 -11.46
N HIS A 251 23.21 -0.42 -11.29
CA HIS A 251 22.87 0.91 -11.78
C HIS A 251 23.65 1.96 -10.98
N GLN A 252 24.00 3.09 -11.59
CA GLN A 252 24.77 4.17 -10.92
C GLN A 252 24.09 4.74 -9.66
N LEU A 253 22.78 4.52 -9.51
CA LEU A 253 21.97 4.94 -8.36
C LEU A 253 21.62 3.79 -7.40
N GLU A 254 22.23 2.62 -7.55
CA GLU A 254 21.97 1.47 -6.67
C GLU A 254 22.22 1.81 -5.18
N SER A 255 23.23 2.63 -4.89
CA SER A 255 23.52 3.13 -3.54
C SER A 255 22.45 4.07 -2.98
N LYS A 256 21.59 4.62 -3.85
CA LYS A 256 20.45 5.50 -3.49
C LYS A 256 19.11 4.80 -3.69
N PHE A 257 19.09 3.47 -3.74
CA PHE A 257 17.88 2.70 -3.97
C PHE A 257 16.77 3.06 -2.98
N ASP A 258 17.08 3.26 -1.70
CA ASP A 258 16.09 3.53 -0.66
C ASP A 258 15.34 4.86 -0.91
N GLU A 259 15.98 5.82 -1.59
CA GLU A 259 15.34 7.07 -2.00
C GLU A 259 14.41 6.89 -3.23
N ILE A 260 14.64 5.85 -4.03
CA ILE A 260 13.88 5.53 -5.25
C ILE A 260 12.78 4.50 -4.96
N ALA A 261 12.94 3.69 -3.91
CA ALA A 261 12.05 2.59 -3.55
C ALA A 261 10.59 3.03 -3.41
N PRO A 262 10.23 4.16 -2.77
CA PRO A 262 8.83 4.60 -2.70
C PRO A 262 8.20 4.85 -4.08
N ILE A 263 8.98 5.34 -5.05
CA ILE A 263 8.53 5.58 -6.42
C ILE A 263 8.26 4.25 -7.11
N LEU A 264 9.20 3.31 -7.02
CA LEU A 264 9.08 1.98 -7.62
C LEU A 264 7.95 1.16 -6.99
N ASP A 265 7.73 1.32 -5.69
CA ASP A 265 6.63 0.69 -4.98
C ASP A 265 5.27 1.21 -5.46
N SER A 266 5.14 2.52 -5.70
CA SER A 266 3.94 3.11 -6.31
C SER A 266 3.64 2.60 -7.72
N MET A 267 4.63 2.01 -8.39
CA MET A 267 4.52 1.37 -9.71
C MET A 267 4.34 -0.16 -9.62
N TYR A 268 4.13 -0.69 -8.41
CA TYR A 268 4.01 -2.12 -8.12
C TYR A 268 5.26 -2.96 -8.47
N MET A 269 6.45 -2.36 -8.42
CA MET A 269 7.70 -3.03 -8.80
C MET A 269 8.45 -3.68 -7.62
N ILE A 270 8.09 -3.37 -6.37
CA ILE A 270 8.82 -3.81 -5.17
C ILE A 270 7.96 -4.63 -4.23
N SER A 271 6.89 -4.06 -3.65
CA SER A 271 6.12 -4.77 -2.63
C SER A 271 5.40 -6.00 -3.15
N ALA A 272 5.09 -6.92 -2.24
CA ALA A 272 4.26 -8.07 -2.56
C ALA A 272 2.85 -7.61 -2.97
N ILE A 273 2.27 -8.34 -3.91
CA ILE A 273 0.92 -8.17 -4.39
C ILE A 273 0.08 -9.33 -3.89
N SER A 274 -0.75 -9.09 -2.89
CA SER A 274 -1.67 -10.08 -2.30
C SER A 274 -2.91 -10.31 -3.18
N ALA A 275 -3.53 -11.48 -3.03
CA ALA A 275 -4.82 -11.80 -3.63
C ALA A 275 -5.73 -12.50 -2.62
N SER A 276 -7.04 -12.43 -2.89
CA SER A 276 -8.07 -13.15 -2.14
C SER A 276 -9.26 -13.43 -3.04
N GLY A 277 -10.16 -14.30 -2.61
CA GLY A 277 -11.34 -14.73 -3.37
C GLY A 277 -11.10 -16.03 -4.13
N HIS A 278 -12.00 -16.31 -5.06
CA HIS A 278 -12.04 -17.55 -5.81
C HIS A 278 -11.69 -17.32 -7.28
N PHE A 279 -10.81 -18.16 -7.84
CA PHE A 279 -10.36 -18.09 -9.23
C PHE A 279 -10.51 -19.42 -9.94
N ARG A 280 -11.02 -19.42 -11.18
CA ARG A 280 -11.06 -20.64 -11.97
C ARG A 280 -9.65 -21.23 -12.17
N TYR A 281 -8.68 -20.37 -12.46
CA TYR A 281 -7.29 -20.77 -12.69
C TYR A 281 -6.32 -20.03 -11.77
N LEU A 282 -5.47 -20.79 -11.09
CA LEU A 282 -4.24 -20.28 -10.50
C LEU A 282 -3.09 -20.57 -11.46
N ALA A 283 -2.54 -19.53 -12.10
CA ALA A 283 -1.60 -19.68 -13.19
C ALA A 283 -0.17 -19.23 -12.81
N PHE A 284 0.79 -20.14 -12.79
CA PHE A 284 2.19 -19.84 -12.50
C PHE A 284 3.01 -19.68 -13.78
N ASN A 285 3.86 -18.65 -13.82
CA ASN A 285 4.87 -18.50 -14.88
C ASN A 285 6.14 -19.32 -14.56
N GLY A 286 6.67 -20.03 -15.56
CA GLY A 286 7.99 -20.66 -15.47
C GLY A 286 9.10 -19.64 -15.19
N GLN A 287 10.00 -19.99 -14.26
CA GLN A 287 11.19 -19.22 -13.87
C GLN A 287 12.32 -20.18 -13.41
N SER A 288 13.41 -19.67 -12.82
CA SER A 288 14.36 -20.55 -12.12
C SER A 288 13.67 -21.28 -10.96
N LEU A 289 14.23 -22.43 -10.56
CA LEU A 289 13.63 -23.27 -9.53
C LEU A 289 13.42 -22.54 -8.19
N PRO A 290 14.38 -21.75 -7.66
CA PRO A 290 14.17 -20.98 -6.43
C PRO A 290 13.02 -19.98 -6.55
N GLN A 291 12.86 -19.33 -7.71
CA GLN A 291 11.80 -18.36 -7.92
C GLN A 291 10.43 -19.03 -8.04
N MET A 292 10.34 -20.17 -8.73
CA MET A 292 9.11 -20.96 -8.80
C MET A 292 8.70 -21.50 -7.42
N ARG A 293 9.66 -21.95 -6.62
CA ARG A 293 9.43 -22.37 -5.23
C ARG A 293 8.87 -21.22 -4.40
N ARG A 294 9.48 -20.03 -4.51
CA ARG A 294 9.02 -18.81 -3.84
C ARG A 294 7.59 -18.44 -4.21
N GLN A 295 7.22 -18.55 -5.49
CA GLN A 295 5.84 -18.34 -5.92
C GLN A 295 4.87 -19.31 -5.22
N ALA A 296 5.21 -20.62 -5.20
CA ALA A 296 4.38 -21.62 -4.54
C ALA A 296 4.23 -21.36 -3.03
N GLU A 297 5.32 -21.00 -2.35
CA GLU A 297 5.32 -20.64 -0.92
C GLU A 297 4.48 -19.40 -0.63
N PHE A 298 4.58 -18.38 -1.49
CA PHE A 298 3.79 -17.17 -1.37
C PHE A 298 2.29 -17.47 -1.43
N ILE A 299 1.86 -18.28 -2.40
CA ILE A 299 0.46 -18.72 -2.50
C ILE A 299 0.03 -19.53 -1.28
N LYS A 300 0.86 -20.45 -0.78
CA LYS A 300 0.51 -21.28 0.38
C LYS A 300 0.28 -20.50 1.67
N LYS A 301 0.87 -19.30 1.78
CA LYS A 301 0.67 -18.41 2.94
C LYS A 301 -0.66 -17.64 2.87
N MET A 302 -1.37 -17.64 1.75
CA MET A 302 -2.64 -16.93 1.60
C MET A 302 -3.81 -17.77 2.14
N LYS A 303 -4.50 -17.26 3.17
CA LYS A 303 -5.61 -17.98 3.83
C LYS A 303 -6.95 -17.92 3.09
N ASN A 304 -7.19 -16.83 2.34
CA ASN A 304 -8.49 -16.54 1.73
C ASN A 304 -8.44 -16.61 0.20
N LEU A 305 -7.63 -17.54 -0.33
CA LEU A 305 -7.46 -17.74 -1.76
C LEU A 305 -7.93 -19.15 -2.13
N GLU A 306 -8.89 -19.22 -3.04
CA GLU A 306 -9.45 -20.46 -3.58
C GLU A 306 -9.26 -20.52 -5.09
N TYR A 307 -9.13 -21.74 -5.61
CA TYR A 307 -9.05 -21.97 -7.04
C TYR A 307 -9.42 -23.40 -7.43
N ASP A 308 -9.94 -23.56 -8.66
CA ASP A 308 -10.37 -24.86 -9.19
C ASP A 308 -9.22 -25.67 -9.81
N GLU A 309 -8.37 -25.01 -10.59
CA GLU A 309 -7.30 -25.65 -11.34
C GLU A 309 -6.00 -24.84 -11.30
N ILE A 310 -4.88 -25.53 -11.08
CA ILE A 310 -3.54 -24.93 -11.15
C ILE A 310 -2.95 -25.18 -12.54
N VAL A 311 -2.47 -24.13 -13.20
CA VAL A 311 -1.76 -24.24 -14.47
C VAL A 311 -0.36 -23.68 -14.32
N TRP A 312 0.67 -24.47 -14.61
CA TRP A 312 2.03 -23.98 -14.69
C TRP A 312 2.46 -23.87 -16.15
N VAL A 313 2.66 -22.64 -16.64
CA VAL A 313 3.11 -22.38 -18.01
C VAL A 313 4.63 -22.28 -18.06
N THR A 314 5.30 -23.41 -18.36
CA THR A 314 6.77 -23.48 -18.42
C THR A 314 7.26 -23.59 -19.86
N GLY A 315 8.52 -23.23 -20.09
CA GLY A 315 9.21 -23.49 -21.34
C GLY A 315 10.22 -24.64 -21.19
N ALA A 316 10.60 -25.26 -22.31
CA ALA A 316 11.67 -26.25 -22.33
C ALA A 316 13.05 -25.60 -22.10
N ARG A 317 13.33 -25.21 -20.85
CA ARG A 317 14.59 -24.57 -20.43
C ARG A 317 15.34 -25.50 -19.48
N ASN A 318 16.59 -25.79 -19.81
CA ASN A 318 17.50 -26.52 -18.93
C ASN A 318 17.86 -25.66 -17.70
N LEU A 319 17.73 -26.22 -16.51
CA LEU A 319 17.99 -25.55 -15.23
C LEU A 319 19.46 -25.64 -14.78
N LYS A 320 20.39 -25.53 -15.73
CA LYS A 320 21.84 -25.53 -15.45
C LYS A 320 22.41 -24.14 -15.13
N ALA A 321 21.57 -23.18 -14.74
CA ALA A 321 22.07 -21.84 -14.43
C ALA A 321 22.86 -21.87 -13.11
N ILE A 322 24.09 -21.35 -13.14
CA ILE A 322 25.12 -21.37 -12.07
C ILE A 322 24.61 -20.86 -10.70
N TYR A 323 23.51 -20.10 -10.67
CA TYR A 323 23.03 -19.37 -9.50
C TYR A 323 22.00 -20.14 -8.65
N ASP A 324 21.56 -21.31 -9.09
CA ASP A 324 20.67 -22.17 -8.30
C ASP A 324 21.48 -23.11 -7.38
N ALA A 325 22.81 -22.98 -7.30
CA ALA A 325 23.71 -23.92 -6.61
C ALA A 325 23.38 -24.15 -5.13
N GLU A 326 22.77 -23.17 -4.47
CA GLU A 326 22.35 -23.27 -3.07
C GLU A 326 20.96 -23.92 -2.90
N ASP A 327 20.19 -24.11 -3.97
CA ASP A 327 18.91 -24.83 -3.87
C ASP A 327 19.18 -26.33 -3.65
N PRO A 328 18.57 -26.97 -2.64
CA PRO A 328 18.75 -28.40 -2.35
C PRO A 328 18.40 -29.35 -3.52
N LEU A 329 17.69 -28.86 -4.53
CA LEU A 329 17.28 -29.58 -5.73
C LEU A 329 18.11 -29.23 -6.97
N PHE A 330 19.15 -28.40 -6.82
CA PHE A 330 20.03 -28.05 -7.92
C PHE A 330 20.65 -29.29 -8.57
N GLY A 331 20.61 -29.33 -9.91
CA GLY A 331 21.12 -30.46 -10.69
C GLY A 331 20.31 -31.77 -10.57
N LYS A 332 19.29 -31.84 -9.70
CA LYS A 332 18.44 -33.02 -9.55
C LYS A 332 17.26 -33.05 -10.54
N LEU A 333 16.86 -31.88 -11.02
CA LEU A 333 15.74 -31.69 -11.95
C LEU A 333 16.29 -31.15 -13.28
N LYS A 334 15.79 -31.66 -14.41
CA LYS A 334 16.38 -31.43 -15.74
C LYS A 334 15.95 -30.09 -16.33
N ASP A 335 14.68 -29.71 -16.18
CA ASP A 335 14.12 -28.52 -16.80
C ASP A 335 13.03 -27.83 -15.95
N GLU A 336 12.57 -26.66 -16.42
CA GLU A 336 11.51 -25.87 -15.77
C GLU A 336 10.20 -26.69 -15.61
N ALA A 337 9.85 -27.55 -16.57
CA ALA A 337 8.62 -28.33 -16.53
C ALA A 337 8.66 -29.43 -15.47
N GLU A 338 9.76 -30.19 -15.39
CA GLU A 338 9.99 -31.18 -14.34
C GLU A 338 9.98 -30.53 -12.95
N SER A 339 10.56 -29.34 -12.85
CA SER A 339 10.55 -28.55 -11.61
C SER A 339 9.16 -28.09 -11.21
N ALA A 340 8.37 -27.57 -12.14
CA ALA A 340 6.97 -27.23 -11.88
C ALA A 340 6.17 -28.45 -11.41
N GLN A 341 6.36 -29.63 -12.04
CA GLN A 341 5.70 -30.87 -11.61
C GLN A 341 6.09 -31.27 -10.18
N TYR A 342 7.38 -31.17 -9.85
CA TYR A 342 7.86 -31.42 -8.50
C TYR A 342 7.22 -30.47 -7.47
N LEU A 343 7.19 -29.17 -7.77
CA LEU A 343 6.62 -28.16 -6.87
C LEU A 343 5.10 -28.34 -6.69
N LEU A 344 4.36 -28.69 -7.74
CA LEU A 344 2.93 -28.99 -7.63
C LEU A 344 2.67 -30.17 -6.68
N LYS A 345 3.42 -31.27 -6.82
CA LYS A 345 3.31 -32.43 -5.91
C LYS A 345 3.64 -32.06 -4.46
N THR A 346 4.62 -31.18 -4.27
CA THR A 346 5.12 -30.80 -2.94
C THR A 346 4.20 -29.82 -2.22
N TYR A 347 3.80 -28.74 -2.90
CA TYR A 347 3.06 -27.64 -2.28
C TYR A 347 1.54 -27.79 -2.43
N PHE A 348 1.07 -28.45 -3.49
CA PHE A 348 -0.36 -28.56 -3.82
C PHE A 348 -0.79 -30.02 -4.04
N PRO A 349 -0.53 -30.93 -3.09
CA PRO A 349 -0.90 -32.34 -3.23
C PRO A 349 -2.42 -32.46 -3.40
N HIS A 350 -2.84 -33.37 -4.27
CA HIS A 350 -4.25 -33.67 -4.57
C HIS A 350 -5.05 -32.52 -5.21
N LYS A 351 -4.42 -31.43 -5.64
CA LYS A 351 -5.08 -30.38 -6.42
C LYS A 351 -5.05 -30.71 -7.91
N LYS A 352 -6.17 -30.43 -8.61
CA LYS A 352 -6.23 -30.51 -10.07
C LYS A 352 -5.19 -29.55 -10.64
N SER A 353 -4.23 -30.10 -11.38
CA SER A 353 -3.11 -29.30 -11.87
C SER A 353 -2.58 -29.82 -13.21
N LYS A 354 -2.03 -28.90 -14.00
CA LYS A 354 -1.41 -29.17 -15.30
C LYS A 354 -0.11 -28.39 -15.43
N VAL A 355 0.92 -29.04 -15.94
CA VAL A 355 2.16 -28.38 -16.35
C VAL A 355 2.23 -28.39 -17.87
N LEU A 356 2.43 -27.21 -18.45
CA LEU A 356 2.67 -27.04 -19.88
C LEU A 356 4.17 -26.87 -20.09
N ASN A 357 4.71 -27.62 -21.05
CA ASN A 357 6.09 -27.50 -21.48
C ASN A 357 6.11 -26.96 -22.91
N ALA A 358 6.12 -25.63 -23.05
CA ALA A 358 6.12 -25.01 -24.36
C ALA A 358 7.50 -25.20 -25.01
N THR A 359 7.49 -25.74 -26.22
CA THR A 359 8.65 -25.82 -27.10
C THR A 359 8.49 -24.81 -28.23
N LEU A 360 9.60 -24.40 -28.86
CA LEU A 360 9.53 -23.71 -30.13
C LEU A 360 9.40 -24.75 -31.24
N ASP A 361 8.39 -24.58 -32.10
CA ASP A 361 8.19 -25.43 -33.27
C ASP A 361 9.31 -25.10 -34.29
N GLY A 362 10.26 -26.01 -34.50
CA GLY A 362 11.32 -25.85 -35.50
C GLY A 362 12.61 -26.59 -35.18
N ASN A 363 13.37 -26.96 -36.22
CA ASN A 363 14.66 -27.67 -36.12
C ASN A 363 15.76 -26.92 -35.34
N ASP A 364 15.53 -25.68 -34.92
CA ASP A 364 16.40 -24.90 -34.04
C ASP A 364 16.21 -25.24 -32.55
N LYS A 365 16.16 -26.54 -32.25
CA LYS A 365 15.89 -27.14 -30.93
C LYS A 365 16.83 -26.69 -29.79
N TYR A 366 17.87 -25.90 -30.09
CA TYR A 366 18.95 -25.62 -29.15
C TYR A 366 19.25 -24.13 -28.90
N LEU A 367 18.66 -23.17 -29.63
CA LEU A 367 19.11 -21.77 -29.55
C LEU A 367 18.09 -20.75 -29.07
N VAL A 368 16.79 -20.95 -29.32
CA VAL A 368 15.78 -19.95 -28.93
C VAL A 368 14.99 -20.43 -27.71
N ARG A 369 14.96 -19.61 -26.67
CA ARG A 369 14.26 -19.92 -25.41
C ARG A 369 12.78 -19.51 -25.52
N PRO A 370 11.81 -20.39 -25.18
CA PRO A 370 10.42 -19.99 -25.04
C PRO A 370 10.29 -18.84 -24.04
N ASN A 371 9.60 -17.77 -24.43
CA ASN A 371 9.31 -16.63 -23.55
C ASN A 371 7.89 -16.75 -22.97
N THR A 372 7.51 -15.85 -22.05
CA THR A 372 6.17 -15.85 -21.44
C THR A 372 5.06 -15.84 -22.48
N LYS A 373 5.20 -15.11 -23.59
CA LYS A 373 4.19 -15.11 -24.64
C LYS A 373 4.03 -16.51 -25.26
N THR A 374 5.14 -17.17 -25.58
CA THR A 374 5.15 -18.54 -26.12
C THR A 374 4.45 -19.53 -25.19
N THR A 375 4.70 -19.44 -23.88
CA THR A 375 4.12 -20.38 -22.91
C THR A 375 2.62 -20.16 -22.73
N VAL A 376 2.15 -18.90 -22.75
CA VAL A 376 0.71 -18.58 -22.71
C VAL A 376 0.02 -18.95 -24.02
N ASP A 377 0.64 -18.69 -25.18
CA ASP A 377 0.10 -19.14 -26.47
C ASP A 377 -0.06 -20.68 -26.50
N ALA A 378 0.91 -21.42 -25.96
CA ALA A 378 0.83 -22.87 -25.85
C ALA A 378 -0.32 -23.32 -24.94
N TRP A 379 -0.62 -22.58 -23.87
CA TRP A 379 -1.81 -22.86 -23.05
C TRP A 379 -3.10 -22.59 -23.83
N MET A 380 -3.19 -21.46 -24.54
CA MET A 380 -4.37 -21.11 -25.33
C MET A 380 -4.68 -22.14 -26.43
N LYS A 381 -3.65 -22.76 -27.02
CA LYS A 381 -3.82 -23.88 -27.97
C LYS A 381 -4.52 -25.11 -27.37
N THR A 382 -4.55 -25.24 -26.04
CA THR A 382 -5.27 -26.32 -25.36
C THR A 382 -6.77 -26.02 -25.17
N ASN A 383 -7.25 -24.90 -25.74
CA ASN A 383 -8.62 -24.42 -25.66
C ASN A 383 -9.18 -24.41 -24.23
N PRO A 384 -8.50 -23.76 -23.27
CA PRO A 384 -9.02 -23.65 -21.91
C PRO A 384 -10.36 -22.90 -21.93
N GLU A 385 -11.30 -23.35 -21.11
CA GLU A 385 -12.57 -22.65 -20.96
C GLU A 385 -12.34 -21.28 -20.29
N PRO A 386 -12.98 -20.21 -20.78
CA PRO A 386 -12.90 -18.89 -20.16
C PRO A 386 -13.28 -18.90 -18.67
N GLY A 387 -12.62 -18.04 -17.89
CA GLY A 387 -12.91 -17.80 -16.48
C GLY A 387 -11.90 -16.87 -15.82
N SER A 388 -11.96 -16.77 -14.50
CA SER A 388 -11.07 -15.91 -13.72
C SER A 388 -9.69 -16.53 -13.55
N ILE A 389 -8.65 -15.79 -13.93
CA ILE A 389 -7.25 -16.19 -13.79
C ILE A 389 -6.59 -15.34 -12.70
N LEU A 390 -5.92 -15.98 -11.77
CA LEU A 390 -4.90 -15.33 -10.92
C LEU A 390 -3.52 -15.74 -11.42
N MET A 391 -2.84 -14.83 -12.11
CA MET A 391 -1.46 -15.02 -12.57
C MET A 391 -0.48 -14.76 -11.43
N VAL A 392 0.38 -15.74 -11.15
CA VAL A 392 1.41 -15.69 -10.11
C VAL A 392 2.77 -15.43 -10.73
N SER A 393 3.45 -14.40 -10.24
CA SER A 393 4.86 -14.11 -10.53
C SER A 393 5.53 -13.50 -9.29
N ASN A 394 6.80 -13.10 -9.37
CA ASN A 394 7.50 -12.37 -8.30
C ASN A 394 7.89 -11.00 -8.81
N ASN A 395 7.91 -10.00 -7.94
CA ASN A 395 8.42 -8.68 -8.31
C ASN A 395 9.93 -8.71 -8.56
N PRO A 396 10.43 -7.93 -9.55
CA PRO A 396 9.73 -6.89 -10.33
C PRO A 396 9.09 -7.38 -11.64
N TYR A 397 8.95 -8.68 -11.84
CA TYR A 397 8.55 -9.27 -13.12
C TYR A 397 7.05 -9.26 -13.37
N ILE A 398 6.23 -9.05 -12.32
CA ILE A 398 4.79 -9.21 -12.37
C ILE A 398 4.17 -8.34 -13.46
N GLY A 399 4.59 -7.07 -13.57
CA GLY A 399 3.98 -6.12 -14.48
C GLY A 399 4.07 -6.52 -15.96
N TYR A 400 5.27 -6.76 -16.48
CA TYR A 400 5.43 -7.16 -17.88
C TYR A 400 4.75 -8.51 -18.17
N GLN A 401 4.79 -9.45 -17.22
CA GLN A 401 4.17 -10.77 -17.41
C GLN A 401 2.66 -10.67 -17.46
N TYR A 402 2.05 -9.88 -16.56
CA TYR A 402 0.62 -9.59 -16.61
C TYR A 402 0.21 -8.99 -17.95
N LEU A 403 0.94 -7.99 -18.46
CA LEU A 403 0.64 -7.38 -19.75
C LEU A 403 0.82 -8.34 -20.93
N THR A 404 1.79 -9.25 -20.83
CA THR A 404 1.99 -10.31 -21.83
C THR A 404 0.81 -11.27 -21.84
N TRP A 405 0.37 -11.72 -20.66
CA TRP A 405 -0.84 -12.52 -20.50
C TRP A 405 -2.07 -11.80 -21.06
N TYR A 406 -2.28 -10.55 -20.64
CA TYR A 406 -3.41 -9.72 -21.09
C TYR A 406 -3.48 -9.64 -22.62
N GLY A 407 -2.37 -9.32 -23.29
CA GLY A 407 -2.33 -9.21 -24.75
C GLY A 407 -2.60 -10.52 -25.49
N VAL A 408 -2.15 -11.66 -24.94
CA VAL A 408 -2.45 -12.99 -25.51
C VAL A 408 -3.92 -13.36 -25.27
N LEU A 409 -4.43 -13.16 -24.07
CA LEU A 409 -5.83 -13.45 -23.71
C LEU A 409 -6.81 -12.61 -24.54
N GLN A 410 -6.54 -11.31 -24.68
CA GLN A 410 -7.33 -10.41 -25.52
C GLN A 410 -7.36 -10.89 -26.97
N LYS A 411 -6.20 -11.25 -27.54
CA LYS A 411 -6.13 -11.76 -28.93
C LYS A 411 -6.96 -13.02 -29.15
N ASN A 412 -7.16 -13.83 -28.11
CA ASN A 412 -7.91 -15.09 -28.17
C ASN A 412 -9.39 -14.94 -27.73
N GLY A 413 -9.87 -13.71 -27.58
CA GLY A 413 -11.26 -13.44 -27.23
C GLY A 413 -11.61 -13.83 -25.79
N TRP A 414 -10.65 -13.86 -24.86
CA TRP A 414 -10.86 -14.37 -23.50
C TRP A 414 -11.84 -13.52 -22.70
N PHE A 415 -11.70 -12.20 -22.80
CA PHE A 415 -12.48 -11.24 -22.02
C PHE A 415 -13.92 -11.14 -22.54
N GLU A 416 -14.11 -11.21 -23.86
CA GLU A 416 -15.40 -11.23 -24.54
C GLU A 416 -16.23 -12.47 -24.18
N LYS A 417 -15.56 -13.56 -23.77
CA LYS A 417 -16.20 -14.79 -23.29
C LYS A 417 -16.38 -14.83 -21.77
N GLY A 418 -16.29 -13.69 -21.08
CA GLY A 418 -16.50 -13.57 -19.64
C GLY A 418 -15.30 -13.96 -18.77
N GLY A 419 -14.12 -14.17 -19.36
CA GLY A 419 -12.90 -14.40 -18.60
C GLY A 419 -12.35 -13.12 -17.95
N SER A 420 -11.54 -13.27 -16.91
CA SER A 420 -10.84 -12.16 -16.24
C SER A 420 -9.40 -12.50 -15.91
N LEU A 421 -8.56 -11.49 -15.70
CA LEU A 421 -7.15 -11.64 -15.35
C LEU A 421 -6.79 -10.74 -14.18
N SER A 422 -6.23 -11.34 -13.13
CA SER A 422 -5.62 -10.68 -11.99
C SER A 422 -4.17 -11.14 -11.84
N MET A 423 -3.38 -10.40 -11.06
CA MET A 423 -1.99 -10.77 -10.75
C MET A 423 -1.73 -10.76 -9.25
N CYS A 424 -0.85 -11.64 -8.80
CA CYS A 424 -0.27 -11.62 -7.46
C CYS A 424 1.18 -12.06 -7.49
N GLY A 425 1.90 -11.77 -6.42
CA GLY A 425 3.28 -12.18 -6.30
C GLY A 425 3.99 -11.70 -5.06
N ASP A 426 5.07 -12.39 -4.72
CA ASP A 426 5.91 -11.96 -3.61
C ASP A 426 6.71 -10.70 -3.97
N SER A 427 7.25 -10.03 -2.96
CA SER A 427 8.03 -8.80 -3.10
C SER A 427 9.30 -9.02 -3.94
N GLN A 428 10.03 -7.96 -4.24
CA GLN A 428 11.36 -8.07 -4.84
C GLN A 428 12.35 -8.68 -3.82
N ASN A 429 13.16 -9.66 -4.26
CA ASN A 429 14.20 -10.32 -3.45
C ASN A 429 15.48 -10.60 -4.26
N GLU A 430 15.72 -9.82 -5.31
CA GLU A 430 16.99 -9.88 -6.06
C GLU A 430 18.13 -9.37 -5.19
N ASP A 431 19.34 -9.82 -5.52
CA ASP A 431 20.58 -9.36 -4.91
C ASP A 431 20.64 -7.83 -4.87
N LYS A 432 20.99 -7.29 -3.70
CA LYS A 432 21.18 -5.85 -3.48
C LYS A 432 22.18 -5.25 -4.47
N ARG A 433 23.09 -6.05 -5.04
CA ARG A 433 24.10 -5.58 -5.98
C ARG A 433 23.53 -4.99 -7.27
N ASN A 434 22.46 -5.52 -7.85
CA ASN A 434 21.95 -5.05 -9.15
C ASN A 434 20.42 -4.96 -9.24
N ARG A 435 19.73 -4.98 -8.10
CA ARG A 435 18.27 -4.89 -8.03
C ARG A 435 17.69 -3.71 -8.82
N LEU A 436 18.28 -2.52 -8.78
CA LEU A 436 17.73 -1.36 -9.49
C LEU A 436 17.83 -1.55 -11.01
N ALA A 437 18.95 -2.06 -11.51
CA ALA A 437 19.12 -2.36 -12.94
C ALA A 437 18.07 -3.38 -13.41
N VAL A 438 17.83 -4.44 -12.63
CA VAL A 438 16.80 -5.45 -12.92
C VAL A 438 15.39 -4.86 -12.91
N ILE A 439 15.08 -3.97 -11.95
CA ILE A 439 13.77 -3.30 -11.89
C ILE A 439 13.59 -2.38 -13.11
N LEU A 440 14.61 -1.60 -13.49
CA LEU A 440 14.55 -0.71 -14.65
C LEU A 440 14.40 -1.49 -15.97
N ASP A 441 15.08 -2.63 -16.15
CA ASP A 441 14.84 -3.54 -17.30
C ASP A 441 13.37 -3.95 -17.37
N ASN A 442 12.74 -4.24 -16.22
CA ASN A 442 11.32 -4.58 -16.17
C ASN A 442 10.40 -3.38 -16.44
N VAL A 443 10.76 -2.16 -16.02
CA VAL A 443 10.04 -0.93 -16.42
C VAL A 443 10.05 -0.78 -17.94
N ALA A 444 11.21 -0.95 -18.59
CA ALA A 444 11.33 -0.89 -20.04
C ALA A 444 10.46 -1.93 -20.75
N ARG A 445 10.49 -3.18 -20.30
CA ARG A 445 9.69 -4.28 -20.87
C ARG A 445 8.19 -4.05 -20.67
N THR A 446 7.80 -3.59 -19.49
CA THR A 446 6.39 -3.30 -19.15
C THR A 446 5.86 -2.22 -20.08
N LEU A 447 6.57 -1.10 -20.19
CA LEU A 447 6.17 0.03 -21.02
C LEU A 447 6.07 -0.33 -22.52
N TYR A 448 7.05 -1.09 -23.03
CA TYR A 448 7.02 -1.58 -24.41
C TYR A 448 5.80 -2.49 -24.67
N THR A 449 5.50 -3.39 -23.73
CA THR A 449 4.38 -4.34 -23.87
C THR A 449 3.04 -3.61 -23.81
N GLU A 450 2.91 -2.64 -22.90
CA GLU A 450 1.72 -1.80 -22.73
C GLU A 450 1.39 -1.03 -24.02
N LEU A 451 2.38 -0.36 -24.61
CA LEU A 451 2.22 0.34 -25.89
C LEU A 451 1.92 -0.62 -27.06
N SER A 452 2.50 -1.81 -27.05
CA SER A 452 2.26 -2.79 -28.12
C SER A 452 0.84 -3.34 -28.07
N ASN A 453 0.29 -3.55 -26.87
CA ASN A 453 -1.09 -3.99 -26.70
C ASN A 453 -2.10 -2.88 -27.07
N SER A 454 -1.72 -1.61 -26.92
CA SER A 454 -2.61 -0.45 -27.19
C SER A 454 -2.72 -0.04 -28.66
N LYS A 455 -1.98 -0.68 -29.58
CA LYS A 455 -1.97 -0.35 -31.02
C LYS A 455 -3.07 -1.05 -31.84
N LYS A 456 -4.01 -1.71 -31.18
CA LYS A 456 -5.12 -2.43 -31.82
C LYS A 456 -6.40 -1.66 -31.58
#